data_AF-A0A7J9QDI4-F1
#
_entry.id   AF-A0A7J9QDI4-F1
#
_cell.length_a   1.000
_cell.length_b   1.000
_cell.length_c   1.000
_cell.angle_alpha   90.00
_cell.angle_beta   90.00
_cell.angle_gamma   90.00
#
_symmetry.space_group_name_H-M   'P 1'
#
loop_
_entity.id
_entity.type
_entity.pdbx_description
1 polymer ?
#
loop_
_entity_poly.entity_id
_entity_poly.type
_entity_poly.pdbx_seq_one_letter_code
_entity_poly.pdbx_strand_id
1 'polypeptide(L)'
;INQIYQKKGPEIFREDSTKSFITKNLKNTELIWIGNELKIISLERRKHTEAVSFMKEFLKKNLTVGIPKGLQGDFKKGFKVFVGNKNLSKSIKEEANELISVDGALIYFN
;
A
#
# COMPACT_ATOMS: atom_id res chain seq x y z
N ILE A 1 -0.95 9.14 -6.12
CA ILE A 1 -2.22 9.11 -5.33
C ILE A 1 -2.22 10.28 -4.37
N ASN A 2 -3.39 10.81 -3.99
CA ASN A 2 -3.46 11.89 -3.00
C ASN A 2 -2.75 11.50 -1.69
N GLN A 3 -2.13 12.47 -1.03
CA GLN A 3 -1.47 12.21 0.26
C GLN A 3 -2.48 11.97 1.37
N ILE A 4 -3.62 12.64 1.32
CA ILE A 4 -4.66 12.55 2.32
C ILE A 4 -5.68 11.47 1.91
N TYR A 5 -6.21 10.73 2.89
CA TYR A 5 -7.29 9.77 2.66
C TYR A 5 -8.28 9.69 3.81
N GLN A 6 -9.47 9.22 3.47
CA GLN A 6 -10.52 8.94 4.43
C GLN A 6 -10.47 7.46 4.80
N LYS A 7 -10.39 7.19 6.10
CA LYS A 7 -10.54 5.86 6.67
C LYS A 7 -11.93 5.73 7.25
N LYS A 8 -12.74 4.84 6.67
CA LYS A 8 -14.08 4.54 7.16
C LYS A 8 -14.00 3.56 8.34
N GLY A 9 -14.60 3.95 9.46
CA GLY A 9 -14.74 3.14 10.65
C GLY A 9 -16.10 2.47 10.76
N PRO A 10 -16.43 1.93 11.95
CA PRO A 10 -17.73 1.32 12.22
C PRO A 10 -18.86 2.36 12.23
N GLU A 11 -20.09 1.85 12.26
CA GLU A 11 -21.28 2.64 12.56
C GLU A 11 -21.24 3.18 13.99
N ILE A 12 -21.65 4.43 14.19
CA ILE A 12 -21.47 5.17 15.45
C ILE A 12 -22.13 4.50 16.66
N PHE A 13 -23.24 3.80 16.46
CA PHE A 13 -23.99 3.13 17.53
C PHE A 13 -23.28 1.87 18.08
N ARG A 14 -22.22 1.39 17.42
CA ARG A 14 -21.38 0.30 17.92
C ARG A 14 -20.34 0.86 18.88
N GLU A 15 -20.78 1.22 20.08
CA GLU A 15 -20.03 1.99 21.07
C GLU A 15 -18.57 1.52 21.26
N ASP A 16 -18.36 0.24 21.57
CA ASP A 16 -17.01 -0.31 21.81
C ASP A 16 -16.12 -0.20 20.58
N SER A 17 -16.67 -0.52 19.40
CA SER A 17 -15.96 -0.43 18.13
C SER A 17 -15.61 1.02 17.78
N THR A 18 -16.55 1.95 18.00
CA THR A 18 -16.37 3.38 17.74
C THR A 18 -15.33 3.97 18.68
N LYS A 19 -15.40 3.68 19.99
CA LYS A 19 -14.38 4.10 20.97
C LYS A 19 -12.99 3.57 20.58
N SER A 20 -12.89 2.28 20.27
CA SER A 20 -11.64 1.64 19.82
C SER A 20 -11.10 2.30 18.55
N PHE A 21 -11.97 2.63 17.58
CA PHE A 21 -11.59 3.33 16.37
C PHE A 21 -11.03 4.73 16.67
N ILE A 22 -11.69 5.51 17.52
CA ILE A 22 -11.22 6.85 17.91
C ILE A 22 -9.84 6.73 18.57
N THR A 23 -9.71 5.91 19.61
CA THR A 23 -8.46 5.77 20.37
C THR A 23 -7.27 5.37 19.49
N LYS A 24 -7.47 4.45 18.53
CA LYS A 24 -6.40 3.96 17.65
C LYS A 24 -5.96 4.99 16.61
N ASN A 25 -6.88 5.82 16.11
CA ASN A 25 -6.60 6.71 14.98
C ASN A 25 -6.33 8.16 15.41
N LEU A 26 -6.68 8.56 16.65
CA LEU A 26 -6.55 9.94 17.14
C LEU A 26 -5.14 10.53 16.97
N LYS A 27 -4.09 9.72 17.10
CA LYS A 27 -2.70 10.19 16.99
C LYS A 27 -2.26 10.51 15.56
N ASN A 28 -2.88 9.88 14.57
CA ASN A 28 -2.43 9.94 13.17
C ASN A 28 -3.43 10.66 12.25
N THR A 29 -4.55 11.10 12.81
CA THR A 29 -5.66 11.73 12.08
C THR A 29 -5.59 13.25 12.23
N GLU A 30 -5.94 13.95 11.16
CA GLU A 30 -6.07 15.40 11.15
C GLU A 30 -7.48 15.82 11.59
N LEU A 31 -8.49 15.00 11.25
CA LEU A 31 -9.89 15.27 11.51
C LEU A 31 -10.66 13.96 11.70
N ILE A 32 -11.64 13.94 12.61
CA ILE A 32 -12.63 12.86 12.75
C ILE A 32 -14.03 13.48 12.70
N TRP A 33 -14.95 12.85 11.97
CA TRP A 33 -16.36 13.26 11.90
C TRP A 33 -17.28 12.07 11.64
N ILE A 34 -18.59 12.28 11.75
CA ILE A 34 -19.61 11.30 11.39
C ILE A 34 -20.00 11.54 9.93
N GLY A 35 -19.79 10.53 9.09
CA GLY A 35 -20.16 10.58 7.68
C GLY A 35 -21.65 10.31 7.44
N ASN A 36 -22.08 10.47 6.19
CA ASN A 36 -23.48 10.37 5.76
C ASN A 36 -24.12 8.99 5.99
N GLU A 37 -23.33 7.92 6.15
CA GLU A 37 -23.80 6.55 6.44
C GLU A 37 -23.84 6.24 7.95
N LEU A 38 -23.82 7.26 8.82
CA LEU A 38 -23.69 7.12 10.28
C LEU A 38 -22.44 6.32 10.69
N LYS A 39 -21.40 6.36 9.87
CA LYS A 39 -20.10 5.76 10.15
C LYS A 39 -19.12 6.83 10.55
N ILE A 40 -18.29 6.52 11.54
CA ILE A 40 -17.18 7.40 11.90
C ILE A 40 -16.12 7.39 10.81
N ILE A 41 -15.59 8.56 10.44
CA ILE A 41 -14.55 8.73 9.43
C ILE A 41 -13.37 9.46 10.05
N SER A 42 -12.16 9.03 9.69
CA SER A 42 -10.90 9.67 10.07
C SER A 42 -10.14 10.11 8.81
N LEU A 43 -9.62 11.35 8.80
CA LEU A 43 -8.78 11.89 7.74
C LEU A 43 -7.31 11.68 8.10
N GLU A 44 -6.63 10.79 7.39
CA GLU A 44 -5.24 10.45 7.68
C GLU A 44 -4.31 10.84 6.51
N ARG A 45 -3.03 11.06 6.82
CA ARG A 45 -1.99 11.24 5.80
C ARG A 45 -1.27 9.93 5.53
N ARG A 46 -1.15 9.57 4.25
CA ARG A 46 -0.31 8.46 3.81
C ARG A 46 1.14 8.78 4.11
N LYS A 47 1.87 7.78 4.60
CA LYS A 47 3.32 7.88 4.76
C LYS A 47 4.06 7.95 3.43
N HIS A 48 3.55 7.26 2.41
CA HIS A 48 4.10 7.24 1.05
C HIS A 48 2.98 7.42 0.03
N THR A 49 3.19 8.30 -0.96
CA THR A 49 2.34 8.44 -2.15
C THR A 49 2.94 7.76 -3.37
N GLU A 50 4.26 7.52 -3.33
CA GLU A 50 5.02 6.91 -4.42
C GLU A 50 5.21 5.41 -4.18
N ALA A 51 4.93 4.60 -5.21
CA ALA A 51 5.01 3.14 -5.13
C ALA A 51 6.42 2.66 -4.74
N VAL A 52 7.47 3.26 -5.30
CA VAL A 52 8.86 2.91 -5.01
C VAL A 52 9.20 3.14 -3.53
N SER A 53 8.77 4.29 -2.97
CA SER A 53 9.04 4.64 -1.57
C SER A 53 8.31 3.71 -0.63
N PHE A 54 7.04 3.42 -0.93
CA PHE A 54 6.25 2.43 -0.20
C PHE A 54 6.93 1.05 -0.20
N MET A 55 7.28 0.53 -1.38
CA MET A 55 7.90 -0.80 -1.52
C MET A 55 9.24 -0.91 -0.80
N LYS A 56 10.07 0.14 -0.86
CA LYS A 56 11.35 0.19 -0.13
C LYS A 56 11.16 0.08 1.38
N GLU A 57 10.20 0.79 1.96
CA GLU A 57 9.91 0.68 3.40
C GLU A 57 9.28 -0.68 3.73
N PHE A 58 8.31 -1.12 2.93
CA PHE A 58 7.59 -2.36 3.15
C PHE A 58 8.53 -3.56 3.18
N LEU A 59 9.39 -3.70 2.16
CA LEU A 59 10.34 -4.82 2.07
C LEU A 59 11.36 -4.79 3.20
N LYS A 60 11.85 -3.60 3.62
CA LYS A 60 12.77 -3.47 4.75
C LYS A 60 12.15 -3.95 6.07
N LYS A 61 10.86 -3.67 6.29
CA LYS A 61 10.17 -4.01 7.55
C LYS A 61 9.67 -5.45 7.61
N ASN A 62 9.46 -6.09 6.47
CA ASN A 62 8.78 -7.39 6.38
C ASN A 62 9.64 -8.47 5.71
N LEU A 63 10.94 -8.54 6.04
CA LEU A 63 11.90 -9.46 5.41
C LEU A 63 11.62 -10.95 5.65
N THR A 64 10.67 -11.29 6.52
CA THR A 64 10.34 -12.67 6.90
C THR A 64 8.93 -13.10 6.49
N VAL A 65 8.05 -12.15 6.13
CA VAL A 65 6.63 -12.42 5.87
C VAL A 65 6.39 -12.42 4.36
N GLY A 66 5.92 -13.54 3.82
CA GLY A 66 5.63 -13.70 2.39
C GLY A 66 6.87 -13.90 1.49
N ILE A 67 8.09 -13.88 2.05
CA ILE A 67 9.32 -14.16 1.30
C ILE A 67 9.74 -15.62 1.50
N PRO A 68 9.89 -16.42 0.42
CA PRO A 68 10.36 -17.79 0.49
C PRO A 68 11.68 -17.91 1.24
N LYS A 69 11.83 -18.93 2.10
CA LYS A 69 13.02 -19.11 2.97
C LYS A 69 14.34 -19.02 2.21
N GLY A 70 14.40 -19.56 0.98
CA GLY A 70 15.59 -19.53 0.13
C GLY A 70 16.03 -18.12 -0.31
N LEU A 71 15.11 -17.15 -0.37
CA LEU A 71 15.38 -15.78 -0.83
C LEU A 71 15.55 -14.78 0.31
N GLN A 72 15.19 -15.15 1.54
CA GLN A 72 15.28 -14.24 2.69
C GLN A 72 16.72 -13.77 2.93
N GLY A 73 17.72 -14.63 2.70
CA GLY A 73 19.13 -14.28 2.81
C GLY A 73 19.52 -13.17 1.84
N ASP A 74 19.03 -13.20 0.60
CA ASP A 74 19.37 -12.22 -0.42
C ASP A 74 18.64 -10.89 -0.19
N PHE A 75 17.37 -10.91 0.22
CA PHE A 75 16.66 -9.69 0.61
C PHE A 75 17.31 -8.99 1.82
N LYS A 76 17.91 -9.75 2.75
CA LYS A 76 18.70 -9.19 3.86
C LYS A 76 20.00 -8.53 3.39
N LYS A 77 20.68 -9.11 2.38
CA LYS A 77 21.88 -8.50 1.78
C LYS A 77 21.55 -7.19 1.08
N GLY A 78 20.38 -7.14 0.44
CA GLY A 78 19.82 -5.90 -0.10
C GLY A 78 18.98 -6.12 -1.34
N PHE A 79 18.28 -5.06 -1.74
CA PHE A 79 17.41 -5.06 -2.90
C PHE A 79 17.34 -3.66 -3.51
N LYS A 80 16.91 -3.59 -4.77
CA LYS A 80 16.62 -2.33 -5.46
C LYS A 80 15.19 -2.37 -6.00
N VAL A 81 14.52 -1.24 -5.94
CA VAL A 81 13.16 -1.06 -6.45
C VAL A 81 13.20 0.02 -7.52
N PHE A 82 12.66 -0.30 -8.70
CA PHE A 82 12.63 0.57 -9.86
C PHE A 82 11.20 0.68 -10.39
N VAL A 83 10.86 1.82 -10.97
CA VAL A 83 9.71 1.93 -11.86
C VAL A 83 10.14 1.41 -13.22
N GLY A 84 9.32 0.58 -13.86
CA GLY A 84 9.59 0.13 -15.21
C GLY A 84 9.67 1.31 -16.17
N ASN A 85 10.69 1.33 -17.03
CA ASN A 85 10.86 2.32 -18.08
C ASN A 85 11.31 1.63 -19.39
N LYS A 86 11.43 2.38 -20.48
CA LYS A 86 11.82 1.83 -21.79
C LYS A 86 13.17 1.09 -21.81
N ASN A 87 14.04 1.29 -20.81
CA ASN A 87 15.40 0.76 -20.75
C ASN A 87 15.53 -0.55 -19.94
N LEU A 88 14.41 -1.24 -19.65
CA LEU A 88 14.44 -2.58 -19.06
C LEU A 88 15.07 -3.62 -20.00
N SER A 89 15.70 -4.65 -19.42
CA SER A 89 16.22 -5.78 -20.18
C SER A 89 15.10 -6.54 -20.89
N LYS A 90 15.46 -7.26 -21.96
CA LYS A 90 14.50 -8.06 -22.75
C LYS A 90 13.70 -9.02 -21.88
N SER A 91 14.37 -9.78 -21.00
CA SER A 91 13.71 -10.69 -20.04
C SER A 91 12.68 -9.96 -19.19
N ILE A 92 13.04 -8.89 -18.48
CA ILE A 92 12.07 -8.18 -17.62
C ILE A 92 10.86 -7.68 -18.42
N LYS A 93 11.04 -7.28 -19.68
CA LYS A 93 9.93 -6.87 -20.56
C LYS A 93 9.04 -8.04 -20.97
N GLU A 94 9.60 -9.21 -21.29
CA GLU A 94 8.86 -10.40 -21.67
C GLU A 94 7.99 -10.89 -20.50
N GLU A 95 8.58 -11.06 -19.31
CA GLU A 95 7.85 -11.46 -18.11
C GLU A 95 6.80 -10.41 -17.68
N ALA A 96 7.10 -9.11 -17.82
CA ALA A 96 6.11 -8.07 -17.57
C ALA A 96 4.95 -8.12 -18.57
N ASN A 97 5.24 -8.36 -19.86
CA ASN A 97 4.23 -8.49 -20.91
C ASN A 97 3.36 -9.73 -20.71
N GLU A 98 3.94 -10.84 -20.27
CA GLU A 98 3.18 -12.04 -19.92
C GLU A 98 2.21 -11.73 -18.77
N LEU A 99 2.71 -11.16 -17.66
CA LEU A 99 1.89 -10.81 -16.49
C LEU A 99 0.70 -9.91 -16.85
N ILE A 100 0.90 -8.89 -17.70
CA ILE A 100 -0.17 -7.95 -18.10
C ILE A 100 -1.09 -8.49 -19.20
N SER A 101 -0.72 -9.57 -19.90
CA SER A 101 -1.55 -10.17 -20.95
C SER A 101 -2.65 -11.07 -20.40
N VAL A 102 -2.47 -11.56 -19.16
CA VAL A 102 -3.38 -12.53 -18.52
C VAL A 102 -4.56 -11.81 -17.84
N ASP A 103 -4.37 -10.58 -17.37
CA ASP A 103 -5.45 -9.69 -16.96
C ASP A 103 -5.74 -8.73 -18.11
N GLY A 104 -6.97 -8.68 -18.65
CA GLY A 104 -7.36 -7.93 -19.86
C GLY A 104 -7.15 -6.39 -19.88
N ALA A 105 -6.28 -5.84 -19.05
CA ALA A 105 -5.80 -4.47 -19.06
C ALA A 105 -4.42 -4.39 -19.73
N LEU A 106 -4.41 -4.22 -21.06
CA LEU A 106 -3.20 -3.92 -21.83
C LEU A 106 -2.62 -2.57 -21.40
N ILE A 107 -1.56 -2.58 -20.58
CA ILE A 107 -0.77 -1.38 -20.28
C ILE A 107 0.46 -1.38 -21.20
N TYR A 108 0.43 -0.56 -22.24
CA TYR A 108 1.58 -0.32 -23.12
C TYR A 108 2.68 0.42 -22.35
N PHE A 109 3.85 -0.20 -22.22
CA PHE A 109 5.07 0.53 -21.88
C PHE A 109 5.51 1.31 -23.12
N ASN A 110 5.15 2.59 -23.16
CA ASN A 110 5.63 3.48 -24.21
C ASN A 110 7.10 3.74 -23.98
#